data_AF-A0A3R6E5K1-F1
#
_entry.id   AF-A0A3R6E5K1-F1
#
_cell.length_a   1.000
_cell.length_b   1.000
_cell.length_c   1.000
_cell.angle_alpha   90.00
_cell.angle_beta   90.00
_cell.angle_gamma   90.00
#
_symmetry.space_group_name_H-M   'P 1'
#
loop_
_entity.id
_entity.type
_entity.pdbx_description
1 polymer ?
#
loop_
_entity_poly.entity_id
_entity_poly.type
_entity_poly.pdbx_seq_one_letter_code
_entity_poly.pdbx_strand_id
1 'polypeptide(L)'
;MLWMRPFAWVNRNGSAAIASTGVVVNTENVVFSFRNHAFVNANYRGTIFVNLHQAIPTGTTNTLPILFETNGVTQAVTKFNGNPLTVADIAGTGVYQFWFERDTNTLQLMTGIV
;
A
#
# COMPACT_ATOMS: atom_id res chain seq x y z
N MET A 1 6.03 15.52 32.20
CA MET A 1 6.07 15.38 30.73
C MET A 1 6.71 14.04 30.40
N LEU A 2 5.92 13.04 30.01
CA LEU A 2 6.47 11.75 29.59
C LEU A 2 7.02 11.95 28.17
N TRP A 3 8.34 11.82 28.01
CA TRP A 3 8.98 11.88 26.70
C TRP A 3 8.66 10.60 25.94
N MET A 4 7.47 10.52 25.36
CA MET A 4 7.07 9.41 24.52
C MET A 4 8.00 9.43 23.31
N ARG A 5 8.93 8.48 23.25
CA ARG A 5 9.82 8.24 22.11
C ARG A 5 9.12 7.22 21.21
N PRO A 6 8.19 7.63 20.33
CA PRO A 6 7.36 6.69 19.55
C PRO A 6 8.22 5.70 18.75
N PHE A 7 9.41 6.12 18.31
CA PHE A 7 10.36 5.29 17.56
C PHE A 7 11.02 4.17 18.39
N ALA A 8 11.18 4.34 19.72
CA ALA A 8 11.77 3.29 20.56
C ALA A 8 10.85 2.07 20.72
N TRP A 9 9.55 2.26 20.54
CA TRP A 9 8.55 1.19 20.68
C TRP A 9 8.32 0.39 19.40
N VAL A 10 8.70 0.91 18.23
CA VAL A 10 8.58 0.20 16.94
C VAL A 10 9.42 -1.08 16.94
N ASN A 11 10.61 -1.06 17.55
CA ASN A 11 11.47 -2.24 17.65
C ASN A 11 10.93 -3.30 18.62
N ARG A 12 10.07 -2.93 19.59
CA ARG A 12 9.51 -3.86 20.60
C ARG A 12 8.11 -4.36 20.25
N ASN A 13 7.29 -3.53 19.60
CA ASN A 13 5.91 -3.84 19.23
C ASN A 13 5.74 -4.17 17.74
N GLY A 14 6.83 -4.13 16.97
CA GLY A 14 6.83 -4.31 15.52
C GLY A 14 6.39 -3.05 14.76
N SER A 15 6.53 -3.12 13.43
CA SER A 15 5.99 -2.09 12.55
C SER A 15 4.52 -2.34 12.29
N ALA A 16 3.68 -1.31 12.40
CA ALA A 16 2.27 -1.42 12.06
C ALA A 16 2.09 -1.63 10.55
N ALA A 17 1.25 -2.59 10.17
CA ALA A 17 0.83 -2.81 8.79
C ALA A 17 -0.66 -2.51 8.63
N ILE A 18 -1.04 -1.86 7.52
CA ILE A 18 -2.44 -1.68 7.15
C ILE A 18 -2.90 -2.88 6.32
N ALA A 19 -4.07 -3.44 6.64
CA ALA A 19 -4.58 -4.62 5.95
C ALA A 19 -5.70 -4.27 4.97
N SER A 20 -5.67 -4.87 3.78
CA SER A 20 -6.75 -4.72 2.81
C SER A 20 -8.02 -5.46 3.27
N THR A 21 -9.17 -4.86 3.02
CA THR A 21 -10.49 -5.40 3.39
C THR A 21 -11.24 -6.01 2.22
N GLY A 22 -10.83 -5.71 0.99
CA GLY A 22 -11.43 -6.24 -0.23
C GLY A 22 -10.56 -5.98 -1.45
N VAL A 23 -10.88 -6.70 -2.52
CA VAL A 23 -10.31 -6.48 -3.86
C VAL A 23 -11.45 -6.50 -4.88
N VAL A 24 -11.46 -5.52 -5.79
CA VAL A 24 -12.41 -5.43 -6.90
C VAL A 24 -11.63 -5.32 -8.19
N VAL A 25 -11.99 -6.14 -9.18
CA VAL A 25 -11.42 -6.09 -10.53
C VAL A 25 -12.40 -5.36 -11.44
N ASN A 26 -11.96 -4.23 -11.97
CA ASN A 26 -12.69 -3.45 -12.95
C ASN A 26 -12.10 -3.70 -14.34
N THR A 27 -12.75 -3.15 -15.37
CA THR A 27 -12.26 -3.22 -16.76
C THR A 27 -10.88 -2.57 -16.93
N GLU A 28 -10.61 -1.49 -16.18
CA GLU A 28 -9.41 -0.66 -16.37
C GLU A 28 -8.39 -0.77 -15.23
N ASN A 29 -8.74 -1.38 -14.09
CA ASN A 29 -7.88 -1.42 -12.91
C ASN A 29 -8.31 -2.50 -11.90
N VAL A 30 -7.42 -2.77 -10.95
CA VAL A 30 -7.71 -3.56 -9.76
C VAL A 30 -7.62 -2.66 -8.54
N VAL A 31 -8.65 -2.66 -7.71
CA VAL A 31 -8.76 -1.78 -6.54
C VAL A 31 -8.72 -2.62 -5.26
N PHE A 32 -7.75 -2.33 -4.38
CA PHE A 32 -7.75 -2.83 -3.01
C PHE A 32 -8.35 -1.80 -2.07
N SER A 33 -9.37 -2.19 -1.31
CA SER A 33 -10.00 -1.32 -0.32
C SER A 33 -9.33 -1.47 1.04
N PHE A 34 -9.19 -0.36 1.77
CA PHE A 34 -8.63 -0.33 3.12
C PHE A 34 -9.58 0.36 4.09
N ARG A 35 -9.53 -0.06 5.36
CA ARG A 35 -10.32 0.58 6.42
C ARG A 35 -9.80 2.00 6.66
N ASN A 36 -10.74 2.90 6.99
CA ASN A 36 -10.39 4.25 7.41
C ASN A 36 -9.41 4.20 8.59
N HIS A 37 -8.28 4.87 8.45
CA HIS A 37 -7.24 4.93 9.47
C HIS A 37 -6.91 6.40 9.73
N ALA A 38 -7.45 6.96 10.82
CA ALA A 38 -7.28 8.38 11.16
C ALA A 38 -5.80 8.80 11.41
N PHE A 39 -4.89 7.83 11.57
CA PHE A 39 -3.52 8.04 12.06
C PHE A 39 -2.40 8.00 11.01
N VAL A 40 -2.66 7.67 9.73
CA VAL A 40 -1.62 7.74 8.66
C VAL A 40 -1.48 9.17 8.10
N ASN A 41 -2.37 10.08 8.51
CA ASN A 41 -2.31 11.49 8.13
C ASN A 41 -1.24 12.31 8.89
N ALA A 42 -0.48 11.72 9.81
CA ALA A 42 0.45 12.47 10.66
C ALA A 42 1.91 12.52 10.15
N ASN A 43 2.33 11.61 9.26
CA ASN A 43 3.69 11.58 8.76
C ASN A 43 3.76 12.16 7.34
N TYR A 44 4.60 13.17 7.12
CA TYR A 44 4.76 13.84 5.82
C TYR A 44 5.32 12.89 4.75
N ARG A 45 6.16 11.92 5.12
CA ARG A 45 6.84 10.99 4.21
C ARG A 45 7.20 9.72 4.98
N GLY A 46 7.24 8.55 4.34
CA GLY A 46 7.81 7.37 5.01
C GLY A 46 7.38 6.01 4.46
N THR A 47 7.94 4.98 5.10
CA THR A 47 7.63 3.57 4.80
C THR A 47 6.28 3.17 5.39
N ILE A 48 5.47 2.49 4.58
CA ILE A 48 4.19 1.91 4.96
C ILE A 48 4.24 0.41 4.65
N PHE A 49 3.88 -0.42 5.63
CA PHE A 49 3.65 -1.84 5.40
C PHE A 49 2.18 -2.07 5.10
N VAL A 50 1.90 -2.80 4.02
CA VAL A 50 0.54 -3.12 3.59
C VAL A 50 0.41 -4.63 3.48
N ASN A 51 -0.54 -5.20 4.20
CA ASN A 51 -0.88 -6.61 4.10
C ASN A 51 -2.05 -6.79 3.13
N LEU A 52 -1.78 -7.39 1.96
CA LEU A 52 -2.79 -7.77 1.00
C LEU A 52 -3.44 -9.10 1.45
N HIS A 53 -4.59 -9.01 2.12
CA HIS A 53 -5.31 -10.17 2.64
C HIS A 53 -6.05 -10.94 1.55
N GLN A 54 -6.55 -10.24 0.53
CA GLN A 54 -7.33 -10.84 -0.54
C GLN A 54 -6.41 -11.11 -1.74
N ALA A 55 -6.51 -12.32 -2.30
CA ALA A 55 -5.84 -12.64 -3.54
C ALA A 55 -6.54 -11.94 -4.72
N ILE A 56 -5.77 -11.49 -5.71
CA ILE A 56 -6.34 -11.02 -6.97
C ILE A 56 -7.02 -12.22 -7.66
N PRO A 57 -8.28 -12.11 -8.13
CA PRO A 57 -8.97 -13.20 -8.80
C PRO A 57 -8.18 -13.79 -9.97
N THR A 58 -8.17 -15.12 -10.09
CA THR A 58 -7.49 -15.82 -11.20
C THR A 58 -8.10 -15.42 -12.55
N GLY A 59 -7.26 -15.22 -13.56
CA GLY A 59 -7.69 -14.78 -14.90
C GLY A 59 -7.79 -13.27 -15.07
N THR A 60 -7.43 -12.49 -14.04
CA THR A 60 -7.30 -11.03 -14.16
C THR A 60 -6.19 -10.66 -15.13
N THR A 61 -6.44 -9.67 -15.98
CA THR A 61 -5.45 -9.17 -16.95
C THR A 61 -4.23 -8.59 -16.25
N ASN A 62 -3.06 -9.15 -16.56
CA ASN A 62 -1.79 -8.85 -15.89
C ASN A 62 -1.32 -7.40 -16.02
N THR A 63 -1.79 -6.67 -17.04
CA THR A 63 -1.40 -5.28 -17.30
C THR A 63 -2.27 -4.26 -16.56
N LEU A 64 -3.32 -4.70 -15.84
CA LEU A 64 -4.20 -3.77 -15.14
C LEU A 64 -3.44 -3.10 -13.99
N PRO A 65 -3.51 -1.76 -13.89
CA PRO A 65 -2.91 -1.02 -12.79
C PRO A 65 -3.64 -1.30 -11.47
N ILE A 66 -2.87 -1.25 -10.38
CA ILE A 66 -3.37 -1.41 -9.02
C ILE A 66 -3.59 -0.04 -8.39
N LEU A 67 -4.76 0.14 -7.80
CA LEU A 67 -5.15 1.31 -7.03
C LEU A 67 -5.48 0.89 -5.59
N PHE A 68 -5.13 1.74 -4.64
CA PHE A 68 -5.55 1.58 -3.25
C PHE A 68 -6.68 2.56 -2.95
N GLU A 69 -7.75 2.08 -2.36
CA GLU A 69 -8.93 2.88 -2.05
C GLU A 69 -9.12 2.99 -0.54
N THR A 70 -9.44 4.19 -0.07
CA THR A 70 -9.84 4.44 1.30
C THR A 70 -10.92 5.51 1.31
N ASN A 71 -12.08 5.18 1.89
CA ASN A 71 -13.25 6.06 1.97
C ASN A 71 -13.71 6.63 0.61
N GLY A 72 -13.66 5.81 -0.45
CA GLY A 72 -14.06 6.18 -1.81
C GLY A 72 -13.02 7.01 -2.59
N VAL A 73 -11.86 7.30 -1.99
CA VAL A 73 -10.76 7.98 -2.68
C VAL A 73 -9.72 6.94 -3.11
N THR A 74 -9.36 6.95 -4.38
CA THR A 74 -8.34 6.05 -4.94
C THR A 74 -6.98 6.75 -5.01
N GLN A 75 -5.93 5.98 -4.71
CA GLN A 75 -4.53 6.36 -4.81
C GLN A 75 -3.85 5.41 -5.78
N ALA A 76 -3.21 5.98 -6.81
CA ALA A 76 -2.41 5.20 -7.74
C ALA A 76 -1.14 4.69 -7.05
N VAL A 77 -0.83 3.42 -7.33
CA VAL A 77 0.37 2.76 -6.83
C VAL A 77 1.38 2.63 -7.97
N THR A 78 2.63 2.97 -7.68
CA THR A 78 3.70 3.03 -8.68
C THR A 78 4.85 2.08 -8.36
N LYS A 79 5.61 1.72 -9.37
CA LYS A 79 6.94 1.11 -9.30
C LYS A 79 8.01 2.19 -9.40
N PHE A 80 9.27 1.75 -9.47
CA PHE A 80 10.37 2.62 -9.88
C PHE A 80 10.07 3.33 -11.20
N ASN A 81 10.58 4.55 -11.32
CA ASN A 81 10.39 5.46 -12.46
C ASN A 81 8.94 5.91 -12.70
N GLY A 82 8.05 5.75 -11.72
CA GLY A 82 6.66 6.23 -11.82
C GLY A 82 5.74 5.36 -12.67
N ASN A 83 6.21 4.19 -13.13
CA ASN A 83 5.36 3.25 -13.85
C ASN A 83 4.24 2.72 -12.95
N PRO A 84 3.01 2.50 -13.44
CA PRO A 84 1.95 1.91 -12.62
C PRO A 84 2.33 0.53 -12.11
N LEU A 85 2.05 0.24 -10.85
CA LEU A 85 2.09 -1.13 -10.34
C LEU A 85 0.97 -1.93 -10.99
N THR A 86 1.26 -3.12 -11.52
CA THR A 86 0.29 -3.95 -12.23
C THR A 86 0.06 -5.28 -11.53
N VAL A 87 -0.98 -5.99 -11.95
CA VAL A 87 -1.33 -7.33 -11.43
C VAL A 87 -0.15 -8.31 -11.55
N ALA A 88 0.65 -8.22 -12.62
CA ALA A 88 1.84 -9.07 -12.80
C ALA A 88 2.91 -8.91 -11.71
N ASP A 89 2.93 -7.79 -10.98
CA ASP A 89 3.96 -7.50 -9.99
C ASP A 89 3.61 -7.98 -8.58
N ILE A 90 2.36 -8.40 -8.37
CA ILE A 90 1.90 -8.93 -7.10
C ILE A 90 2.01 -10.45 -7.13
N ALA A 91 2.95 -10.99 -6.36
CA ALA A 91 3.19 -12.44 -6.28
C ALA A 91 2.04 -13.19 -5.58
N GLY A 92 1.23 -12.50 -4.79
CA GLY A 92 0.12 -13.08 -4.05
C GLY A 92 -0.28 -12.26 -2.82
N THR A 93 -0.99 -12.88 -1.89
CA THR A 93 -1.28 -12.28 -0.58
C THR A 93 -0.04 -12.19 0.29
N GLY A 94 -0.01 -11.22 1.21
CA GLY A 94 1.11 -11.04 2.13
C GLY A 94 1.45 -9.58 2.39
N VAL A 95 2.55 -9.36 3.12
CA VAL A 95 3.01 -8.03 3.51
C VAL A 95 3.99 -7.48 2.47
N TYR A 96 3.66 -6.31 1.96
CA TYR A 96 4.44 -5.55 1.01
C TYR A 96 4.87 -4.22 1.65
N GLN A 97 6.05 -3.74 1.29
CA GLN A 97 6.58 -2.46 1.77
C GLN A 97 6.45 -1.39 0.69
N PHE A 98 5.91 -0.25 1.09
CA PHE A 98 5.70 0.91 0.25
C PHE A 98 6.39 2.13 0.83
N TRP A 99 6.68 3.10 -0.03
CA TRP A 99 7.05 4.46 0.35
C TRP A 99 5.94 5.41 -0.05
N PHE A 100 5.50 6.25 0.89
CA PHE A 100 4.57 7.34 0.61
C PHE A 100 5.27 8.70 0.69
N GLU A 101 5.06 9.50 -0.34
CA GLU A 101 5.57 10.85 -0.50
C GLU A 101 4.41 11.84 -0.56
N ARG A 102 4.23 12.69 0.46
CA ARG A 102 3.12 13.65 0.47
C ARG A 102 3.29 14.77 -0.55
N ASP A 103 4.52 15.24 -0.75
CA ASP A 103 4.76 16.42 -1.61
C ASP A 103 4.38 16.14 -3.07
N THR A 104 4.64 14.91 -3.54
CA THR A 104 4.27 14.45 -4.89
C THR A 104 3.04 13.52 -4.88
N ASN A 105 2.40 13.36 -3.72
CA ASN A 105 1.32 12.40 -3.47
C ASN A 105 1.56 11.01 -4.11
N THR A 106 2.80 10.52 -4.00
CA THR A 106 3.24 9.28 -4.66
C THR A 106 3.27 8.14 -3.66
N LEU A 107 2.55 7.07 -3.98
CA LEU A 107 2.66 5.79 -3.29
C LEU A 107 3.44 4.83 -4.19
N GLN A 108 4.61 4.42 -3.74
CA GLN A 108 5.53 3.59 -4.51
C GLN A 108 5.76 2.26 -3.80
N LEU A 109 5.64 1.15 -4.53
CA LEU A 109 6.08 -0.15 -4.05
C LEU A 109 7.61 -0.20 -4.02
N MET A 110 8.17 -0.56 -2.87
CA MET A 110 9.61 -0.67 -2.70
C MET A 110 10.08 -2.06 -3.16
N THR A 111 10.17 -2.31 -4.48
CA THR A 111 10.72 -3.56 -5.04
C THR A 111 12.15 -3.37 -5.56
N GLY A 112 13.14 -3.55 -4.71
CA GLY A 112 14.54 -3.21 -5.03
C GLY A 112 15.48 -4.38 -5.28
N ILE A 113 15.05 -5.63 -5.08
CA ILE A 113 15.93 -6.80 -5.25
C ILE A 113 15.29 -7.71 -6.29
N VAL A 114 15.85 -7.66 -7.50
CA VAL A 114 15.74 -8.71 -8.52
C VAL A 114 16.88 -9.68 -8.31
#